data_AF-A0A7C6CYQ5-F1
#
_entry.id   AF-A0A7C6CYQ5-F1
#
_cell.length_a   1.000
_cell.length_b   1.000
_cell.length_c   1.000
_cell.angle_alpha   90.00
_cell.angle_beta   90.00
_cell.angle_gamma   90.00
#
_symmetry.space_group_name_H-M   'P 1'
#
loop_
_entity.id
_entity.type
_entity.pdbx_description
1 polymer ?
#
loop_
_entity_poly.entity_id
_entity_poly.type
_entity_poly.pdbx_seq_one_letter_code
_entity_poly.pdbx_strand_id
1 'polypeptide(L)' 'MGTMFQAADWFVRVRNKGGHIKVTIWDKYGDKLFSDFLGPEPRTKFWNAIAKITSREVAEAIQEKLPS' A
#
# COMPACT_ATOMS: atom_id res chain seq x y z
N MET A 1 14.38 6.25 1.35
CA MET A 1 14.03 6.12 -0.08
C MET A 1 12.76 5.27 -0.19
N GLY A 2 11.87 5.53 -1.14
CA GLY A 2 10.60 4.79 -1.28
C GLY A 2 10.24 4.59 -2.74
N THR A 3 9.44 3.57 -3.01
CA THR A 3 8.97 3.20 -4.35
C THR A 3 7.58 3.77 -4.56
N MET A 4 7.39 4.47 -5.69
CA MET A 4 6.08 4.90 -6.15
C MET A 4 5.78 4.19 -7.48
N PHE A 5 4.58 3.65 -7.62
CA PHE A 5 4.16 2.89 -8.79
C PHE A 5 2.65 2.96 -8.95
N GLN A 6 2.18 2.68 -10.16
CA GLN A 6 0.76 2.52 -10.45
C GLN A 6 0.39 1.04 -10.39
N ALA A 7 -0.74 0.73 -9.77
CA ALA A 7 -1.36 -0.60 -9.77
C ALA A 7 -2.81 -0.42 -10.21
N ALA A 8 -3.15 -0.88 -11.42
CA ALA A 8 -4.43 -0.59 -12.07
C ALA A 8 -4.76 0.92 -12.05
N ASP A 9 -5.90 1.32 -11.49
CA ASP A 9 -6.35 2.71 -11.42
C ASP A 9 -5.82 3.48 -10.19
N TRP A 10 -4.94 2.86 -9.39
CA TRP A 10 -4.45 3.44 -8.14
C TRP A 10 -2.97 3.79 -8.22
N PHE A 11 -2.62 4.94 -7.63
CA PHE A 11 -1.23 5.30 -7.38
C PHE A 11 -0.84 4.85 -6.00
N VAL A 12 0.29 4.15 -5.87
CA VAL A 12 0.76 3.62 -4.60
C VAL A 12 2.17 4.11 -4.32
N ARG A 13 2.42 4.47 -3.06
CA ARG A 13 3.75 4.71 -2.54
C ARG A 13 4.02 3.81 -1.34
N VAL A 14 5.08 3.02 -1.45
CA VAL A 14 5.66 2.22 -0.37
C VAL A 14 6.97 2.86 0.03
N ARG A 15 7.15 3.17 1.32
CA ARG A 15 8.42 3.72 1.81
C ARG A 15 8.76 3.22 3.20
N ASN A 16 10.04 3.08 3.48
CA ASN A 16 10.52 2.98 4.86
C ASN A 16 10.51 4.38 5.49
N LYS A 17 9.83 4.52 6.63
CA LYS A 17 9.79 5.75 7.44
C LYS A 17 10.09 5.37 8.89
N GLY A 18 11.32 5.63 9.33
CA GLY A 18 11.77 5.37 10.70
C GLY A 18 11.79 3.88 11.06
N GLY A 19 12.18 3.00 10.12
CA GLY A 19 12.21 1.55 10.33
C GLY A 19 10.89 0.85 10.01
N HIS A 20 9.80 1.60 9.84
CA HIS A 20 8.47 1.04 9.55
C HIS A 20 8.09 1.27 8.09
N ILE A 21 7.48 0.26 7.46
CA ILE A 21 6.93 0.42 6.12
C ILE A 21 5.64 1.22 6.21
N LYS A 22 5.52 2.27 5.39
CA LYS A 22 4.29 3.02 5.21
C LYS A 22 3.81 2.86 3.78
N VAL A 23 2.53 2.50 3.64
CA VAL A 23 1.81 2.43 2.36
C VAL A 23 0.90 3.65 2.26
N THR A 24 0.87 4.29 1.11
CA THR A 24 -0.11 5.35 0.81
C THR A 24 -0.69 5.08 -0.57
N ILE A 25 -2.01 5.17 -0.68
CA ILE A 25 -2.76 4.88 -1.91
C ILE A 25 -3.60 6.10 -2.24
N TRP A 26 -3.57 6.48 -3.51
CA TRP A 26 -4.42 7.50 -4.10
C TRP A 26 -5.22 6.89 -5.25
N ASP A 27 -6.39 7.45 -5.52
CA ASP A 27 -7.13 7.15 -6.74
C ASP A 27 -6.58 7.93 -7.94
N LYS A 28 -7.20 7.70 -9.11
CA LYS A 28 -6.84 8.36 -10.37
C LYS A 28 -7.07 9.89 -10.39
N TYR A 29 -7.85 10.42 -9.46
CA TYR A 29 -8.11 11.86 -9.33
C TYR A 29 -7.12 12.55 -8.39
N GLY A 30 -6.29 11.78 -7.69
CA GLY A 30 -5.33 12.27 -6.72
C GLY A 30 -5.85 12.32 -5.28
N ASP A 31 -7.04 11.78 -5.03
CA ASP A 31 -7.60 11.69 -3.68
C ASP A 31 -6.94 10.55 -2.91
N LYS A 32 -6.49 10.87 -1.68
CA LYS A 32 -5.78 9.92 -0.83
C LYS A 32 -6.76 9.02 -0.10
N LEU A 33 -6.86 7.77 -0.54
CA LEU A 33 -7.78 6.77 0.02
C LEU A 33 -7.21 6.03 1.24
N PHE A 34 -5.89 5.85 1.31
CA PHE A 34 -5.24 5.08 2.38
C PHE A 34 -3.87 5.64 2.72
N SER A 35 -3.49 5.69 3.99
CA SER A 35 -2.14 6.13 4.40
C SER A 35 -1.74 5.62 5.77
N ASP A 36 -1.35 4.35 5.84
CA ASP A 36 -1.06 3.70 7.12
C ASP A 36 0.28 2.95 7.12
N PHE A 37 0.79 2.71 8.31
CA PHE A 37 1.98 1.90 8.55
C PHE A 37 1.60 0.42 8.53
N LEU A 38 2.44 -0.38 7.87
CA LEU A 38 2.34 -1.82 7.92
C LEU A 38 2.66 -2.26 9.36
N GLY A 39 1.61 -2.66 10.08
CA GLY A 39 1.69 -3.07 11.47
C GLY A 39 2.44 -4.39 11.69
N PRO A 40 2.69 -4.76 12.96
CA PRO A 40 3.28 -6.06 13.31
C PRO A 40 2.37 -7.21 12.86
N GLU A 41 2.95 -8.40 12.72
CA GLU A 41 2.20 -9.60 12.33
C GLU A 41 1.08 -9.94 13.33
N PRO A 42 -0.06 -10.49 12.89
CA PRO A 42 -0.38 -10.87 11.50
C PRO A 42 -0.89 -9.70 10.64
N ARG A 43 -0.29 -9.49 9.46
CA ARG A 43 -0.62 -8.38 8.53
C ARG A 43 -1.97 -8.54 7.79
N THR A 44 -2.71 -9.62 8.01
CA THR A 44 -3.94 -9.95 7.28
C THR A 44 -4.99 -8.83 7.29
N LYS A 45 -5.20 -8.18 8.45
CA LYS A 45 -6.17 -7.07 8.55
C LYS A 45 -5.79 -5.88 7.66
N PHE A 46 -4.50 -5.59 7.56
CA PHE A 46 -3.98 -4.49 6.74
C PHE A 46 -4.24 -4.75 5.25
N TRP A 47 -3.92 -5.96 4.78
CA TRP A 47 -4.14 -6.34 3.38
C TRP A 47 -5.63 -6.43 3.04
N ASN A 48 -6.46 -6.93 3.95
CA ASN A 48 -7.91 -6.93 3.77
C ASN A 48 -8.49 -5.52 3.68
N ALA A 49 -7.96 -4.56 4.44
CA ALA A 49 -8.39 -3.17 4.35
C ALA A 49 -8.05 -2.56 2.99
N ILE A 50 -6.83 -2.79 2.49
CA ILE A 50 -6.42 -2.37 1.15
C ILE A 50 -7.31 -3.03 0.09
N ALA A 51 -7.47 -4.35 0.12
CA ALA A 51 -8.27 -5.07 -0.87
C ALA A 51 -9.74 -4.63 -0.89
N LYS A 52 -10.29 -4.19 0.25
CA LYS A 52 -11.67 -3.67 0.33
C LYS A 52 -11.85 -2.31 -0.35
N ILE A 53 -10.82 -1.45 -0.35
CA ILE A 53 -10.89 -0.11 -0.94
C ILE A 53 -10.37 -0.06 -2.39
N THR A 54 -9.54 -1.02 -2.78
CA THR A 54 -8.99 -1.14 -4.12
C THR A 54 -9.45 -2.44 -4.77
N SER A 55 -8.63 -3.49 -4.66
CA SER A 55 -8.91 -4.86 -5.06
C SER A 55 -7.85 -5.79 -4.47
N ARG A 56 -8.05 -7.10 -4.57
CA ARG A 56 -7.07 -8.09 -4.10
C ARG A 56 -5.77 -8.02 -4.89
N GLU A 57 -5.86 -7.83 -6.20
CA GLU A 57 -4.72 -7.73 -7.13
C GLU A 57 -3.82 -6.54 -6.76
N VAL A 58 -4.42 -5.42 -6.35
CA VAL A 58 -3.66 -4.26 -5.87
C VAL A 58 -2.95 -4.58 -4.55
N ALA A 59 -3.60 -5.25 -3.61
CA ALA A 59 -2.96 -5.64 -2.36
C ALA A 59 -1.78 -6.60 -2.60
N GLU A 60 -1.89 -7.52 -3.55
CA GLU A 60 -0.82 -8.45 -3.95
C GLU A 60 0.33 -7.70 -4.63
N ALA A 61 0.04 -6.81 -5.58
CA ALA A 61 1.05 -5.97 -6.23
C ALA A 61 1.84 -5.11 -5.23
N ILE A 62 1.22 -4.64 -4.15
CA ILE A 62 1.91 -3.89 -3.08
C ILE A 62 2.87 -4.79 -2.31
N GLN A 63 2.45 -6.02 -1.99
CA GLN A 63 3.28 -6.99 -1.27
C GLN A 63 4.56 -7.32 -2.05
N GLU A 64 4.48 -7.45 -3.37
CA GLU A 64 5.63 -7.68 -4.25
C GLU A 64 6.63 -6.51 -4.28
N LYS A 65 6.21 -5.29 -3.90
CA LYS A 65 7.05 -4.09 -3.84
C LYS A 65 7.57 -3.78 -2.44
N LEU A 66 7.29 -4.63 -1.45
CA LEU A 66 7.88 -4.49 -0.13
C LEU A 66 9.39 -4.73 -0.21
N PRO A 67 10.21 -3.91 0.47
CA PRO A 67 11.62 -4.21 0.59
C PRO A 67 11.80 -5.54 1.34
N SER A 68 12.72 -6.37 0.83
CA SER A 68 13.14 -7.64 1.43
C SER A 68 13.75 -7.45 2.82
#